data_AF-A0A163PGF5-F1
#
_entry.id   AF-A0A163PGF5-F1
#
_cell.length_a   1.000
_cell.length_b   1.000
_cell.length_c   1.000
_cell.angle_alpha   90.00
_cell.angle_beta   90.00
_cell.angle_gamma   90.00
#
_symmetry.space_group_name_H-M   'P 1'
#
loop_
_entity.id
_entity.type
_entity.pdbx_description
1 polymer ?
#
loop_
_entity_poly.entity_id
_entity_poly.type
_entity_poly.pdbx_seq_one_letter_code
_entity_poly.pdbx_strand_id
1 'polypeptide(L)'
;MGKDLAAFEKQWGKPVRIDPSSYGYEWYIYGDKSPKGYLQAGVEDGKVVTLFVIGSEVNTNPFTIGEDSNKIIQKYPIESDITINDGEDFFRFELSEQEIMLRPLIKLGEKVWVQLYFDKFTNKLSSVRYTTSDVLLRQRPYSIVYRGDLPPVQPLTEEEQKKVDQSEEQQVFELTNIIRLNYDKNPLEWDELTSEVAFLHSEDMLTQQYFSHESKDGRTLSDRLLEKGVKFTQAGENIAANYTDAAAAVEGWMNSEGHRNTMLNDEYTHLGVGVDNKYYTQNFLVPMK
;
A
#
# COMPACT_ATOMS: atom_id res chain seq x y z
N MET A 1 3.95 -17.30 7.01
CA MET A 1 2.84 -17.69 6.13
C MET A 1 2.22 -18.99 6.62
N GLY A 2 0.89 -19.09 6.63
CA GLY A 2 0.12 -20.30 6.95
C GLY A 2 0.06 -20.69 8.43
N LYS A 3 0.67 -19.90 9.33
CA LYS A 3 0.62 -20.15 10.78
C LYS A 3 -0.71 -19.66 11.36
N ASP A 4 -1.17 -20.32 12.41
CA ASP A 4 -2.31 -19.87 13.20
C ASP A 4 -2.02 -18.52 13.87
N LEU A 5 -3.03 -17.67 13.97
CA LEU A 5 -2.97 -16.36 14.60
C LEU A 5 -2.43 -16.46 16.03
N ALA A 6 -2.91 -17.42 16.82
CA ALA A 6 -2.44 -17.61 18.20
C ALA A 6 -0.94 -17.95 18.27
N ALA A 7 -0.39 -18.63 17.27
CA ALA A 7 1.05 -18.88 17.19
C ALA A 7 1.82 -17.63 16.75
N PHE A 8 1.22 -16.80 15.90
CA PHE A 8 1.77 -15.52 15.47
C PHE A 8 1.81 -14.51 16.63
N GLU A 9 0.73 -14.38 17.40
CA GLU A 9 0.63 -13.46 18.54
C GLU A 9 1.58 -13.83 19.69
N LYS A 10 1.94 -15.12 19.84
CA LYS A 10 2.99 -15.52 20.80
C LYS A 10 4.36 -14.91 20.47
N GLN A 11 4.61 -14.63 19.20
CA GLN A 11 5.87 -14.03 18.74
C GLN A 11 5.79 -12.50 18.68
N TRP A 12 4.65 -11.96 18.26
CA TRP A 12 4.50 -10.54 17.93
C TRP A 12 3.65 -9.74 18.91
N GLY A 13 3.07 -10.38 19.92
CA GLY A 13 2.08 -9.77 20.79
C GLY A 13 0.72 -9.63 20.12
N LYS A 14 -0.14 -8.78 20.68
CA LYS A 14 -1.45 -8.45 20.09
C LYS A 14 -1.30 -7.34 19.05
N PRO A 15 -2.14 -7.31 18.01
CA PRO A 15 -2.16 -6.18 17.07
C PRO A 15 -2.59 -4.89 17.78
N VAL A 16 -2.12 -3.75 17.29
CA VAL A 16 -2.54 -2.43 17.76
C VAL A 16 -3.87 -1.99 17.12
N ARG A 17 -4.17 -2.52 15.93
CA ARG A 17 -5.40 -2.26 15.17
C ARG A 17 -5.71 -3.46 14.27
N ILE A 18 -7.01 -3.69 14.04
CA ILE A 18 -7.49 -4.67 13.05
C ILE A 18 -8.31 -3.90 12.03
N ASP A 19 -7.93 -4.04 10.77
CA ASP A 19 -8.43 -3.28 9.62
C ASP A 19 -9.05 -4.28 8.62
N PRO A 20 -10.32 -4.17 8.21
CA PRO A 20 -10.84 -5.00 7.12
C PRO A 20 -10.09 -4.74 5.79
N SER A 21 -10.12 -5.72 4.88
CA SER A 21 -9.57 -5.57 3.53
C SER A 21 -10.59 -5.90 2.45
N SER A 22 -10.34 -5.41 1.23
CA SER A 22 -11.09 -5.74 0.01
C SER A 22 -10.96 -7.20 -0.44
N TYR A 23 -10.17 -8.03 0.26
CA TYR A 23 -9.77 -9.35 -0.22
C TYR A 23 -10.18 -10.50 0.71
N GLY A 24 -11.08 -10.26 1.68
CA GLY A 24 -11.67 -11.31 2.53
C GLY A 24 -10.83 -11.69 3.75
N TYR A 25 -9.62 -11.15 3.90
CA TYR A 25 -8.84 -11.23 5.13
C TYR A 25 -8.89 -9.90 5.89
N GLU A 26 -8.56 -9.93 7.18
CA GLU A 26 -8.39 -8.72 8.00
C GLU A 26 -6.89 -8.44 8.19
N TRP A 27 -6.50 -7.18 8.10
CA TRP A 27 -5.16 -6.72 8.42
C TRP A 27 -5.00 -6.52 9.93
N TYR A 28 -4.14 -7.32 10.54
CA TYR A 28 -3.69 -7.17 11.91
C TYR A 28 -2.43 -6.30 11.88
N ILE A 29 -2.54 -5.07 12.37
CA ILE A 29 -1.47 -4.07 12.32
C ILE A 29 -0.59 -4.20 13.57
N TYR A 30 0.73 -4.28 13.38
CA TYR A 30 1.72 -4.41 14.46
C TYR A 30 2.80 -3.34 14.37
N GLY A 31 3.44 -3.07 15.51
CA GLY A 31 4.47 -2.05 15.67
C GLY A 31 3.95 -0.78 16.33
N ASP A 32 4.87 0.11 16.68
CA ASP A 32 4.67 1.38 17.39
C ASP A 32 4.66 2.58 16.45
N LYS A 33 4.23 2.38 15.18
CA LYS A 33 4.32 3.36 14.08
C LYS A 33 5.77 3.84 13.81
N SER A 34 6.77 3.12 14.31
CA SER A 34 8.19 3.35 14.07
C SER A 34 8.66 2.69 12.76
N PRO A 35 9.66 3.26 12.08
CA PRO A 35 10.34 2.61 10.96
C PRO A 35 11.06 1.30 11.30
N LYS A 36 11.16 0.94 12.58
CA LYS A 36 11.88 -0.27 13.02
C LYS A 36 10.99 -1.51 12.99
N GLY A 37 9.79 -1.42 13.55
CA GLY A 37 8.98 -2.60 13.90
C GLY A 37 7.68 -2.77 13.12
N TYR A 38 7.35 -1.88 12.18
CA TYR A 38 6.04 -1.91 11.53
C TYR A 38 5.87 -3.10 10.57
N LEU A 39 4.78 -3.83 10.75
CA LEU A 39 4.31 -4.88 9.85
C LEU A 39 2.80 -5.02 9.92
N GLN A 40 2.21 -5.51 8.84
CA GLN A 40 0.78 -5.83 8.74
C GLN A 40 0.64 -7.31 8.42
N ALA A 41 -0.22 -8.03 9.14
CA ALA A 41 -0.51 -9.44 8.89
C ALA A 41 -1.94 -9.63 8.45
N GLY A 42 -2.16 -10.09 7.22
CA GLY A 42 -3.48 -10.46 6.73
C GLY A 42 -3.88 -11.82 7.27
N VAL A 43 -5.00 -11.89 7.99
CA VAL A 43 -5.51 -13.08 8.66
C VAL A 43 -6.86 -13.45 8.08
N GLU A 44 -6.98 -14.71 7.67
CA GLU A 44 -8.20 -15.32 7.16
C GLU A 44 -8.37 -16.68 7.81
N ASP A 45 -9.57 -16.99 8.31
CA ASP A 45 -9.88 -18.23 9.02
C ASP A 45 -8.87 -18.57 10.13
N GLY A 46 -8.42 -17.53 10.85
CA GLY A 46 -7.44 -17.65 11.93
C GLY A 46 -6.01 -17.96 11.47
N LYS A 47 -5.69 -17.86 10.18
CA LYS A 47 -4.37 -18.12 9.61
C LYS A 47 -3.77 -16.89 8.93
N VAL A 48 -2.47 -16.73 9.04
CA VAL A 48 -1.73 -15.64 8.36
C VAL A 48 -1.55 -15.97 6.87
N VAL A 49 -2.30 -15.29 6.01
CA VAL A 49 -2.37 -15.50 4.55
C VAL A 49 -1.61 -14.47 3.72
N THR A 50 -1.32 -13.30 4.29
CA THR A 50 -0.36 -12.32 3.74
C THR A 50 0.38 -11.57 4.87
N LEU A 51 1.59 -11.07 4.58
CA LEU A 51 2.38 -10.21 5.47
C LEU A 51 2.96 -9.08 4.64
N PHE A 52 2.74 -7.82 5.03
CA PHE A 52 3.46 -6.67 4.51
C PHE A 52 4.43 -6.14 5.57
N VAL A 53 5.68 -5.91 5.21
CA VAL A 53 6.75 -5.52 6.13
C VAL A 53 7.56 -4.37 5.54
N ILE A 54 7.63 -3.26 6.27
CA ILE A 54 8.49 -2.10 5.98
C ILE A 54 9.43 -1.78 7.16
N GLY A 55 9.17 -2.35 8.35
CA GLY A 55 10.02 -2.20 9.52
C GLY A 55 11.42 -2.75 9.31
N SER A 56 12.43 -1.89 9.44
CA SER A 56 13.84 -2.22 9.18
C SER A 56 14.48 -3.24 10.13
N GLU A 57 13.91 -3.43 11.32
CA GLU A 57 14.37 -4.40 12.33
C GLU A 57 13.52 -5.68 12.33
N VAL A 58 12.49 -5.76 11.48
CA VAL A 58 11.67 -6.97 11.31
C VAL A 58 12.45 -7.99 10.48
N ASN A 59 12.51 -9.23 10.97
CA ASN A 59 13.16 -10.32 10.25
C ASN A 59 12.36 -10.72 9.01
N THR A 60 12.87 -10.36 7.83
CA THR A 60 12.31 -10.68 6.51
C THR A 60 13.17 -11.72 5.75
N ASN A 61 13.78 -12.67 6.45
CA ASN A 61 14.58 -13.71 5.79
C ASN A 61 13.81 -14.37 4.62
N PRO A 62 14.46 -14.57 3.46
CA PRO A 62 15.89 -14.42 3.21
C PRO A 62 16.32 -13.05 2.66
N PHE A 63 15.48 -12.02 2.82
CA PHE A 63 15.71 -10.63 2.41
C PHE A 63 16.00 -9.76 3.64
N THR A 64 16.47 -8.53 3.42
CA THR A 64 16.68 -7.54 4.48
C THR A 64 16.26 -6.17 3.98
N ILE A 65 15.38 -5.49 4.71
CA ILE A 65 14.96 -4.13 4.38
C ILE A 65 16.19 -3.21 4.31
N GLY A 66 16.29 -2.41 3.25
CA GLY A 66 17.44 -1.57 2.94
C GLY A 66 18.58 -2.27 2.18
N GLU A 67 18.49 -3.57 1.90
CA GLU A 67 19.45 -4.29 1.05
C GLU A 67 19.43 -3.74 -0.39
N ASP A 68 20.61 -3.72 -1.02
CA ASP A 68 20.78 -3.28 -2.42
C ASP A 68 19.98 -4.18 -3.37
N SER A 69 19.08 -3.58 -4.15
CA SER A 69 18.20 -4.31 -5.06
C SER A 69 18.99 -5.09 -6.12
N ASN A 70 20.13 -4.59 -6.59
CA ASN A 70 20.95 -5.29 -7.59
C ASN A 70 21.54 -6.57 -7.01
N LYS A 71 21.92 -6.58 -5.72
CA LYS A 71 22.41 -7.81 -5.06
C LYS A 71 21.31 -8.86 -4.94
N ILE A 72 20.09 -8.43 -4.62
CA ILE A 72 18.93 -9.32 -4.57
C ILE A 72 18.64 -9.90 -5.96
N ILE A 73 18.57 -9.04 -6.99
CA ILE A 73 18.31 -9.44 -8.38
C ILE A 73 19.38 -10.42 -8.90
N GLN A 74 20.64 -10.27 -8.51
CA GLN A 74 21.71 -11.21 -8.89
C GLN A 74 21.62 -12.56 -8.17
N LYS A 75 21.07 -12.58 -6.95
CA LYS A 75 21.01 -13.77 -6.10
C LYS A 75 19.78 -14.65 -6.37
N TYR A 76 18.67 -14.03 -6.73
CA TYR A 76 17.41 -14.74 -6.93
C TYR A 76 17.01 -14.68 -8.41
N PRO A 77 16.59 -15.80 -9.01
CA PRO A 77 16.06 -15.79 -10.37
C PRO A 77 14.76 -14.99 -10.37
N ILE A 78 14.72 -13.90 -11.14
CA ILE A 78 13.50 -13.12 -11.37
C ILE A 78 12.99 -13.47 -12.77
N GLU A 79 11.77 -13.96 -12.82
CA GLU A 79 11.08 -14.37 -14.04
C GLU A 79 10.07 -13.29 -14.44
N SER A 80 9.94 -13.05 -15.76
CA SER A 80 8.88 -12.21 -16.32
C SER A 80 7.52 -12.90 -16.31
N ASP A 81 7.52 -14.23 -16.30
CA ASP A 81 6.34 -15.07 -16.44
C ASP A 81 6.29 -16.06 -15.30
N ILE A 82 5.27 -15.96 -14.45
CA ILE A 82 5.18 -16.76 -13.23
C ILE A 82 3.91 -17.59 -13.25
N THR A 83 4.07 -18.90 -13.18
CA THR A 83 2.94 -19.84 -13.24
C THR A 83 2.55 -20.38 -11.87
N ILE A 84 1.23 -20.38 -11.64
CA ILE A 84 0.55 -21.06 -10.53
C ILE A 84 -0.38 -22.10 -11.14
N ASN A 85 -0.22 -23.36 -10.74
CA ASN A 85 -1.13 -24.45 -11.12
C ASN A 85 -1.87 -24.90 -9.87
N ASP A 86 -3.19 -25.07 -9.97
CA ASP A 86 -4.02 -25.66 -8.92
C ASP A 86 -4.99 -26.68 -9.54
N GLY A 87 -4.66 -27.97 -9.38
CA GLY A 87 -5.39 -29.03 -10.10
C GLY A 87 -5.27 -28.88 -11.62
N GLU A 88 -6.40 -28.67 -12.28
CA GLU A 88 -6.49 -28.43 -13.73
C GLU A 88 -6.40 -26.96 -14.12
N ASP A 89 -6.49 -26.06 -13.12
CA ASP A 89 -6.47 -24.62 -13.35
C ASP A 89 -5.03 -24.13 -13.50
N PHE A 90 -4.88 -23.16 -14.42
CA PHE A 90 -3.61 -22.58 -14.81
C PHE A 90 -3.71 -21.06 -14.73
N PHE A 91 -2.74 -20.45 -14.05
CA PHE A 91 -2.62 -19.01 -13.92
C PHE A 91 -1.19 -18.59 -14.24
N ARG A 92 -1.01 -17.61 -15.13
CA ARG A 92 0.29 -17.02 -15.45
C ARG A 92 0.25 -15.53 -15.24
N PHE A 93 1.01 -15.05 -14.28
CA PHE A 93 1.32 -13.63 -14.15
C PHE A 93 2.38 -13.23 -15.16
N GLU A 94 2.19 -12.08 -15.80
CA GLU A 94 3.10 -11.48 -16.77
C GLU A 94 3.54 -10.12 -16.23
N LEU A 95 4.83 -10.02 -15.89
CA LEU A 95 5.45 -8.82 -15.35
C LEU A 95 6.16 -8.05 -16.48
N SER A 96 5.87 -6.76 -16.59
CA SER A 96 6.62 -5.83 -17.43
C SER A 96 8.06 -5.64 -16.90
N GLU A 97 8.95 -5.11 -17.75
CA GLU A 97 10.32 -4.79 -17.35
C GLU A 97 10.37 -3.84 -16.14
N GLN A 98 9.46 -2.86 -16.10
CA GLN A 98 9.37 -1.95 -14.96
C GLN A 98 8.94 -2.68 -13.68
N GLU A 99 8.02 -3.62 -13.76
CA GLU A 99 7.58 -4.40 -12.60
C GLU A 99 8.66 -5.36 -12.11
N ILE A 100 9.43 -5.97 -13.01
CA ILE A 100 10.62 -6.77 -12.67
C ILE A 100 11.65 -5.91 -11.90
N MET A 101 11.86 -4.67 -12.35
CA MET A 101 12.86 -3.78 -11.77
C MET A 101 12.42 -3.08 -10.50
N LEU A 102 11.13 -2.86 -10.29
CA LEU A 102 10.60 -2.10 -9.15
C LEU A 102 9.89 -2.97 -8.13
N ARG A 103 9.23 -4.03 -8.58
CA ARG A 103 8.39 -4.86 -7.72
C ARG A 103 8.35 -6.32 -8.17
N PRO A 104 9.51 -7.02 -8.24
CA PRO A 104 9.53 -8.39 -8.73
C PRO A 104 8.78 -9.33 -7.79
N LEU A 105 8.28 -10.42 -8.36
CA LEU A 105 7.63 -11.50 -7.63
C LEU A 105 8.54 -12.74 -7.64
N ILE A 106 8.81 -13.28 -6.46
CA ILE A 106 9.69 -14.44 -6.28
C ILE A 106 8.89 -15.59 -5.64
N LYS A 107 9.04 -16.79 -6.18
CA LYS A 107 8.49 -18.00 -5.57
C LYS A 107 9.36 -18.46 -4.39
N LEU A 108 8.78 -18.63 -3.21
CA LEU A 108 9.47 -19.10 -2.02
C LEU A 108 8.79 -20.36 -1.47
N GLY A 109 9.16 -21.53 -1.99
CA GLY A 109 8.50 -22.80 -1.69
C GLY A 109 7.29 -23.06 -2.59
N GLU A 110 6.38 -23.93 -2.17
CA GLU A 110 5.30 -24.40 -3.08
C GLU A 110 4.16 -23.39 -3.24
N LYS A 111 3.69 -22.79 -2.15
CA LYS A 111 2.47 -21.95 -2.10
C LYS A 111 2.68 -20.55 -1.52
N VAL A 112 3.93 -20.12 -1.39
CA VAL A 112 4.29 -18.80 -0.84
C VAL A 112 5.05 -18.02 -1.90
N TRP A 113 4.65 -16.77 -2.05
CA TRP A 113 5.21 -15.81 -2.97
C TRP A 113 5.70 -14.59 -2.21
N VAL A 114 6.72 -13.94 -2.75
CA VAL A 114 7.30 -12.74 -2.18
C VAL A 114 7.33 -11.66 -3.23
N GLN A 115 6.51 -10.63 -3.05
CA GLN A 115 6.60 -9.40 -3.81
C GLN A 115 7.55 -8.46 -3.07
N LEU A 116 8.65 -8.11 -3.73
CA LEU A 116 9.57 -7.11 -3.23
C LEU A 116 9.12 -5.73 -3.71
N TYR A 117 9.41 -4.67 -2.96
CA TYR A 117 9.24 -3.29 -3.42
C TYR A 117 10.58 -2.58 -3.33
N PHE A 118 11.13 -2.18 -4.47
CA PHE A 118 12.38 -1.46 -4.56
C PHE A 118 12.12 0.03 -4.72
N ASP A 119 12.93 0.83 -4.03
CA ASP A 119 13.01 2.26 -4.26
C ASP A 119 13.98 2.53 -5.41
N LYS A 120 13.45 2.97 -6.56
CA LYS A 120 14.25 3.19 -7.78
C LYS A 120 15.28 4.31 -7.67
N PHE A 121 15.10 5.23 -6.72
CA PHE A 121 15.99 6.37 -6.55
C PHE A 121 17.19 6.00 -5.67
N THR A 122 17.02 5.05 -4.75
CA THR A 122 18.09 4.61 -3.84
C THR A 122 18.66 3.23 -4.16
N ASN A 123 18.00 2.46 -5.02
CA ASN A 123 18.30 1.05 -5.33
C ASN A 123 18.30 0.17 -4.07
N LYS A 124 17.34 0.41 -3.17
CA LYS A 124 17.18 -0.36 -1.94
C LYS A 124 15.83 -1.06 -1.88
N LEU A 125 15.80 -2.19 -1.18
CA LEU A 125 14.56 -2.83 -0.76
C LEU A 125 13.82 -1.96 0.26
N SER A 126 12.71 -1.36 -0.16
CA SER A 126 11.84 -0.52 0.66
C SER A 126 10.98 -1.37 1.60
N SER A 127 10.27 -2.34 1.03
CA SER A 127 9.36 -3.20 1.76
C SER A 127 9.23 -4.57 1.09
N VAL A 128 8.67 -5.54 1.82
CA VAL A 128 8.45 -6.91 1.37
C VAL A 128 7.02 -7.33 1.69
N ARG A 129 6.36 -7.96 0.72
CA ARG A 129 5.09 -8.64 0.90
C ARG A 129 5.22 -10.14 0.68
N TYR A 130 4.94 -10.93 1.72
CA TYR A 130 4.76 -12.37 1.59
C TYR A 130 3.29 -12.68 1.43
N THR A 131 2.93 -13.54 0.48
CA THR A 131 1.53 -13.85 0.20
C THR A 131 1.37 -15.31 -0.19
N THR A 132 0.20 -15.87 0.11
CA THR A 132 -0.19 -17.19 -0.39
C THR A 132 -0.65 -17.12 -1.84
N SER A 133 -0.62 -18.24 -2.58
CA SER A 133 -1.11 -18.28 -3.97
C SER A 133 -2.53 -17.74 -4.11
N ASP A 134 -3.43 -18.09 -3.19
CA ASP A 134 -4.83 -17.68 -3.25
C ASP A 134 -4.99 -16.16 -3.07
N VAL A 135 -4.33 -15.56 -2.07
CA VAL A 135 -4.34 -14.11 -1.89
C VAL A 135 -3.70 -13.39 -3.08
N LEU A 136 -2.61 -13.91 -3.64
CA LEU A 136 -1.99 -13.35 -4.83
C LEU A 136 -2.94 -13.34 -6.04
N LEU A 137 -3.69 -14.43 -6.25
CA LEU A 137 -4.69 -14.55 -7.32
C LEU A 137 -5.94 -13.68 -7.09
N ARG A 138 -6.30 -13.39 -5.83
CA ARG A 138 -7.33 -12.38 -5.49
C ARG A 138 -6.84 -10.95 -5.72
N GLN A 139 -5.61 -10.63 -5.32
CA GLN A 139 -5.03 -9.29 -5.46
C GLN A 139 -4.72 -8.91 -6.91
N ARG A 140 -4.20 -9.86 -7.69
CA ARG A 140 -3.79 -9.67 -9.09
C ARG A 140 -2.90 -8.43 -9.29
N PRO A 141 -1.75 -8.36 -8.60
CA PRO A 141 -0.88 -7.18 -8.67
C PRO A 141 -0.22 -6.96 -10.04
N TYR A 142 -0.31 -7.93 -10.95
CA TYR A 142 0.24 -7.91 -12.31
C TYR A 142 -0.80 -8.41 -13.33
N SER A 143 -0.51 -8.22 -14.61
CA SER A 143 -1.29 -8.82 -15.70
C SER A 143 -1.33 -10.34 -15.54
N ILE A 144 -2.48 -10.96 -15.83
CA ILE A 144 -2.70 -12.38 -15.64
C ILE A 144 -3.41 -13.00 -16.84
N VAL A 145 -2.88 -14.13 -17.32
CA VAL A 145 -3.53 -15.03 -18.27
C VAL A 145 -3.90 -16.30 -17.53
N TYR A 146 -5.14 -16.78 -17.69
CA TYR A 146 -5.59 -17.96 -16.95
C TYR A 146 -6.53 -18.85 -17.75
N ARG A 147 -6.58 -20.12 -17.34
CA ARG A 147 -7.57 -21.12 -17.73
C ARG A 147 -8.09 -21.75 -16.45
N GLY A 148 -9.41 -21.69 -16.24
CA GLY A 148 -10.05 -22.07 -14.97
C GLY A 148 -10.79 -20.89 -14.35
N ASP A 149 -11.20 -21.05 -13.10
CA ASP A 149 -11.89 -20.01 -12.34
C ASP A 149 -10.90 -19.32 -11.39
N LEU A 150 -10.87 -17.98 -11.42
CA LEU A 150 -10.09 -17.23 -10.44
C LEU A 150 -10.77 -17.31 -9.07
N PRO A 151 -9.99 -17.34 -7.97
CA PRO A 151 -10.54 -17.23 -6.63
C PRO A 151 -11.49 -16.02 -6.53
N PRO A 152 -12.71 -16.21 -6.01
CA PRO A 152 -13.69 -15.14 -5.94
C PRO A 152 -13.25 -14.10 -4.92
N VAL A 153 -13.42 -12.83 -5.27
CA VAL A 153 -13.39 -11.73 -4.29
C VAL A 153 -14.85 -11.43 -3.97
N GLN A 154 -15.25 -11.65 -2.72
CA GLN A 154 -16.63 -11.39 -2.31
C GLN A 154 -16.91 -9.89 -2.42
N PRO A 155 -18.01 -9.48 -3.08
CA PRO A 155 -18.38 -8.08 -3.14
C PRO A 155 -18.72 -7.58 -1.73
N LEU A 156 -18.14 -6.44 -1.36
CA LEU A 156 -18.45 -5.76 -0.12
C LEU A 156 -19.77 -5.00 -0.24
N THR A 157 -20.54 -4.97 0.84
CA THR A 157 -21.62 -3.98 1.00
C THR A 157 -21.05 -2.57 1.08
N GLU A 158 -21.85 -1.54 0.84
CA GLU A 158 -21.42 -0.14 0.97
C GLU A 158 -20.85 0.17 2.37
N GLU A 159 -21.42 -0.41 3.43
CA GLU A 159 -20.92 -0.22 4.79
C GLU A 159 -19.57 -0.90 5.02
N GLU A 160 -19.36 -2.09 4.46
CA GLU A 160 -18.07 -2.80 4.54
C GLU A 160 -17.02 -2.08 3.71
N GLN A 161 -17.36 -1.62 2.50
CA GLN A 161 -16.45 -0.85 1.66
C GLN A 161 -15.99 0.42 2.38
N LYS A 162 -16.91 1.16 3.00
CA LYS A 162 -16.56 2.35 3.79
C LYS A 162 -15.56 2.05 4.91
N LYS A 163 -15.71 0.91 5.60
CA LYS A 163 -14.77 0.50 6.66
C LYS A 163 -13.40 0.15 6.09
N VAL A 164 -13.36 -0.47 4.91
CA VAL A 164 -12.11 -0.74 4.20
C VAL A 164 -11.44 0.57 3.79
N ASP A 165 -12.17 1.49 3.19
CA ASP A 165 -11.65 2.79 2.74
C ASP A 165 -11.03 3.57 3.91
N GLN A 166 -11.76 3.68 5.03
CA GLN A 166 -11.25 4.31 6.27
C GLN A 166 -10.00 3.62 6.83
N SER A 167 -9.91 2.30 6.68
CA SER A 167 -8.72 1.55 7.10
C SER A 167 -7.53 1.81 6.19
N GLU A 168 -7.77 1.89 4.87
CA GLU A 168 -6.75 2.22 3.89
C GLU A 168 -6.25 3.66 4.05
N GLU A 169 -7.10 4.63 4.39
CA GLU A 169 -6.70 6.00 4.76
C GLU A 169 -5.68 6.01 5.90
N GLN A 170 -6.00 5.29 6.99
CA GLN A 170 -5.13 5.19 8.16
C GLN A 170 -3.81 4.47 7.83
N GLN A 171 -3.85 3.43 7.00
CA GLN A 171 -2.64 2.73 6.55
C GLN A 171 -1.76 3.62 5.67
N VAL A 172 -2.32 4.35 4.71
CA VAL A 172 -1.57 5.29 3.87
C VAL A 172 -0.89 6.35 4.73
N PHE A 173 -1.58 6.92 5.72
CA PHE A 173 -1.00 7.89 6.64
C PHE A 173 0.18 7.31 7.43
N GLU A 174 0.01 6.12 8.00
CA GLU A 174 1.06 5.45 8.78
C GLU A 174 2.28 5.10 7.94
N LEU A 175 2.06 4.50 6.77
CA LEU A 175 3.13 4.14 5.84
C LEU A 175 3.88 5.36 5.35
N THR A 176 3.18 6.47 5.09
CA THR A 176 3.80 7.75 4.73
C THR A 176 4.72 8.25 5.83
N ASN A 177 4.28 8.21 7.09
CA ASN A 177 5.11 8.62 8.22
C ASN A 177 6.29 7.68 8.48
N ILE A 178 6.11 6.37 8.32
CA ILE A 178 7.22 5.40 8.39
C ILE A 178 8.28 5.71 7.34
N ILE A 179 7.86 5.98 6.11
CA ILE A 179 8.76 6.34 5.02
C ILE A 179 9.46 7.66 5.33
N ARG A 180 8.74 8.68 5.78
CA ARG A 180 9.32 9.97 6.19
C ARG A 180 10.41 9.77 7.25
N LEU A 181 10.14 8.97 8.27
CA LEU A 181 11.13 8.64 9.31
C LEU A 181 12.34 7.86 8.77
N ASN A 182 12.15 6.96 7.79
CA ASN A 182 13.25 6.27 7.10
C ASN A 182 14.15 7.22 6.29
N TYR A 183 13.65 8.41 5.94
CA TYR A 183 14.35 9.45 5.20
C TYR A 183 14.72 10.66 6.07
N ASP A 184 14.78 10.47 7.38
CA ASP A 184 15.11 11.51 8.37
C ASP A 184 14.20 12.75 8.30
N LYS A 185 12.94 12.56 7.89
CA LYS A 185 11.90 13.59 7.84
C LYS A 185 11.03 13.54 9.08
N ASN A 186 10.53 14.71 9.49
CA ASN A 186 9.57 14.80 10.59
C ASN A 186 8.25 14.11 10.19
N PRO A 187 7.60 13.36 11.10
CA PRO A 187 6.28 12.81 10.83
C PRO A 187 5.27 13.95 10.67
N LEU A 188 4.25 13.72 9.85
CA LEU A 188 3.13 14.60 9.62
C LEU A 188 2.02 14.32 10.63
N GLU A 189 1.35 15.39 11.07
CA GLU A 189 0.17 15.33 11.91
C GLU A 189 -1.07 15.09 11.04
N TRP A 190 -2.01 14.26 11.53
CA TRP A 190 -3.28 14.04 10.83
C TRP A 190 -4.14 15.29 10.90
N ASP A 191 -4.64 15.77 9.76
CA ASP A 191 -5.61 16.87 9.70
C ASP A 191 -6.95 16.39 9.16
N GLU A 192 -7.96 16.42 10.03
CA GLU A 192 -9.28 15.83 9.76
C GLU A 192 -10.02 16.53 8.61
N LEU A 193 -10.03 17.87 8.59
CA LEU A 193 -10.72 18.64 7.54
C LEU A 193 -10.05 18.44 6.18
N THR A 194 -8.73 18.34 6.17
CA THR A 194 -7.96 18.03 4.97
C THR A 194 -8.21 16.62 4.48
N SER A 195 -8.42 15.68 5.41
CA SER A 195 -8.81 14.31 5.10
C SER A 195 -10.18 14.25 4.43
N GLU A 196 -11.15 15.01 4.95
CA GLU A 196 -12.48 15.14 4.32
C GLU A 196 -12.35 15.70 2.89
N VAL A 197 -11.50 16.71 2.67
CA VAL A 197 -11.24 17.27 1.33
C VAL A 197 -10.61 16.21 0.40
N ALA A 198 -9.65 15.43 0.90
CA ALA A 198 -9.01 14.37 0.14
C ALA A 198 -10.02 13.27 -0.24
N PHE A 199 -10.91 12.89 0.69
CA PHE A 199 -11.94 11.88 0.47
C PHE A 199 -12.90 12.32 -0.63
N LEU A 200 -13.39 13.56 -0.55
CA LEU A 200 -14.30 14.12 -1.56
C LEU A 200 -13.65 14.21 -2.95
N HIS A 201 -12.33 14.39 -3.04
CA HIS A 201 -11.63 14.37 -4.32
C HIS A 201 -11.49 12.96 -4.89
N SER A 202 -11.22 11.96 -4.03
CA SER A 202 -11.26 10.55 -4.44
C SER A 202 -12.66 10.14 -4.93
N GLU A 203 -13.72 10.55 -4.21
CA GLU A 203 -15.11 10.34 -4.60
C GLU A 203 -15.46 11.06 -5.91
N ASP A 204 -15.05 12.31 -6.11
CA ASP A 204 -15.30 13.04 -7.36
C ASP A 204 -14.60 12.38 -8.55
N MET A 205 -13.33 11.96 -8.40
CA MET A 205 -12.59 11.23 -9.43
C MET A 205 -13.28 9.90 -9.80
N LEU A 206 -13.75 9.15 -8.80
CA LEU A 206 -14.48 7.91 -9.00
C LEU A 206 -15.83 8.17 -9.69
N THR A 207 -16.69 8.99 -9.08
CA THR A 207 -18.07 9.21 -9.55
C THR A 207 -18.13 9.84 -10.94
N GLN A 208 -17.21 10.76 -11.23
CA GLN A 208 -17.15 11.44 -12.51
C GLN A 208 -16.20 10.80 -13.52
N GLN A 209 -15.55 9.68 -13.18
CA GLN A 209 -14.74 8.88 -14.10
C GLN A 209 -13.61 9.71 -14.73
N TYR A 210 -12.77 10.33 -13.90
CA TYR A 210 -11.55 11.01 -14.32
C TYR A 210 -10.42 10.82 -13.31
N PHE A 211 -9.22 11.25 -13.68
CA PHE A 211 -8.05 11.20 -12.82
C PHE A 211 -7.18 12.43 -13.05
N SER A 212 -7.25 13.41 -12.15
CA SER A 212 -6.59 14.71 -12.28
C SER A 212 -6.51 15.42 -10.92
N HIS A 213 -5.50 16.28 -10.76
CA HIS A 213 -5.39 17.20 -9.62
C HIS A 213 -6.45 18.32 -9.66
N GLU A 214 -6.88 18.70 -10.85
CA GLU A 214 -7.97 19.67 -11.07
C GLU A 214 -9.29 18.92 -11.25
N SER A 215 -10.31 19.32 -10.49
CA SER A 215 -11.66 18.79 -10.61
C SER A 215 -12.28 19.18 -11.94
N LYS A 216 -13.26 18.39 -12.44
CA LYS A 216 -13.89 18.68 -13.75
C LYS A 216 -14.58 20.04 -13.85
N ASP A 217 -14.99 20.58 -12.71
CA ASP A 217 -15.59 21.90 -12.58
C ASP A 217 -14.55 23.04 -12.47
N GLY A 218 -13.25 22.72 -12.57
CA GLY A 218 -12.14 23.65 -12.55
C GLY A 218 -11.56 23.94 -11.16
N ARG A 219 -12.09 23.34 -10.09
CA ARG A 219 -11.54 23.53 -8.74
C ARG A 219 -10.15 22.89 -8.64
N THR A 220 -9.19 23.66 -8.16
CA THR A 220 -7.86 23.19 -7.77
C THR A 220 -7.86 22.63 -6.35
N LEU A 221 -6.77 21.99 -5.91
CA LEU A 221 -6.56 21.62 -4.51
C LEU A 221 -6.82 22.80 -3.56
N SER A 222 -6.30 23.98 -3.90
CA SER A 222 -6.48 25.18 -3.09
C SER A 222 -7.97 25.54 -2.95
N ASP A 223 -8.72 25.47 -4.03
CA ASP A 223 -10.16 25.78 -4.01
C ASP A 223 -10.92 24.78 -3.14
N ARG A 224 -10.64 23.47 -3.29
CA ARG A 224 -11.25 22.41 -2.49
C ARG A 224 -10.96 22.57 -0.99
N LEU A 225 -9.72 22.91 -0.63
CA LEU A 225 -9.33 23.16 0.76
C LEU A 225 -10.03 24.40 1.34
N LEU A 226 -10.03 25.52 0.60
CA LEU A 226 -10.65 26.77 1.04
C LEU A 226 -12.16 26.66 1.18
N GLU A 227 -12.82 25.89 0.31
CA GLU A 227 -14.27 25.63 0.38
C GLU A 227 -14.67 24.92 1.67
N LYS A 228 -13.82 24.03 2.19
CA LYS A 228 -13.99 23.36 3.50
C LYS A 228 -13.44 24.18 4.67
N GLY A 229 -12.99 25.41 4.44
CA GLY A 229 -12.50 26.31 5.48
C GLY A 229 -11.09 25.95 5.99
N VAL A 230 -10.34 25.10 5.28
CA VAL A 230 -8.96 24.76 5.63
C VAL A 230 -8.07 25.95 5.30
N LYS A 231 -7.38 26.49 6.31
CA LYS A 231 -6.46 27.61 6.16
C LYS A 231 -5.01 27.13 6.15
N PHE A 232 -4.29 27.46 5.09
CA PHE A 232 -2.92 27.00 4.88
C PHE A 232 -2.07 28.08 4.22
N THR A 233 -0.75 27.95 4.37
CA THR A 233 0.23 28.77 3.64
C THR A 233 0.82 28.01 2.45
N GLN A 234 0.84 26.68 2.52
CA GLN A 234 1.29 25.79 1.44
C GLN A 234 0.47 24.51 1.44
N ALA A 235 0.27 23.95 0.25
CA ALA A 235 -0.43 22.69 0.04
C ALA A 235 0.19 21.88 -1.10
N GLY A 236 0.14 20.57 -1.00
CA GLY A 236 0.54 19.64 -2.05
C GLY A 236 -0.38 18.43 -2.09
N GLU A 237 -0.48 17.78 -3.25
CA GLU A 237 -1.37 16.63 -3.43
C GLU A 237 -0.67 15.49 -4.15
N ASN A 238 -0.91 14.27 -3.70
CA ASN A 238 -0.66 13.06 -4.47
C ASN A 238 -1.99 12.34 -4.70
N ILE A 239 -2.20 11.82 -5.91
CA ILE A 239 -3.35 10.99 -6.25
C ILE A 239 -2.88 9.65 -6.81
N ALA A 240 -3.64 8.59 -6.54
CA ALA A 240 -3.43 7.26 -7.10
C ALA A 240 -4.78 6.58 -7.36
N ALA A 241 -4.83 5.70 -8.35
CA ALA A 241 -6.03 4.93 -8.65
C ALA A 241 -5.68 3.50 -9.04
N ASN A 242 -6.58 2.55 -8.75
CA ASN A 242 -6.52 1.14 -9.16
C ASN A 242 -5.33 0.33 -8.63
N TYR A 243 -4.69 0.79 -7.55
CA TYR A 243 -3.74 -0.02 -6.81
C TYR A 243 -4.45 -1.15 -6.07
N THR A 244 -3.70 -2.18 -5.67
CA THR A 244 -4.30 -3.32 -4.94
C THR A 244 -4.71 -2.92 -3.53
N ASP A 245 -3.90 -2.12 -2.85
CA ASP A 245 -4.18 -1.61 -1.50
C ASP A 245 -3.32 -0.38 -1.18
N ALA A 246 -3.51 0.17 0.02
CA ALA A 246 -2.74 1.27 0.59
C ALA A 246 -1.21 1.12 0.44
N ALA A 247 -0.67 -0.06 0.76
CA ALA A 247 0.77 -0.29 0.68
C ALA A 247 1.29 -0.22 -0.77
N ALA A 248 0.56 -0.77 -1.72
CA ALA A 248 0.90 -0.66 -3.13
C ALA A 248 0.82 0.79 -3.64
N ALA A 249 -0.19 1.56 -3.22
CA ALA A 249 -0.32 2.98 -3.59
C ALA A 249 0.85 3.82 -3.07
N VAL A 250 1.23 3.64 -1.80
CA VAL A 250 2.34 4.37 -1.16
C VAL A 250 3.69 4.05 -1.82
N GLU A 251 3.98 2.77 -2.08
CA GLU A 251 5.18 2.37 -2.81
C GLU A 251 5.19 2.89 -4.26
N GLY A 252 4.01 3.00 -4.87
CA GLY A 252 3.82 3.62 -6.18
C GLY A 252 4.18 5.11 -6.18
N TRP A 253 3.69 5.88 -5.20
CA TRP A 253 4.04 7.29 -5.04
C TRP A 253 5.54 7.48 -4.79
N MET A 254 6.16 6.66 -3.95
CA MET A 254 7.60 6.75 -3.68
C MET A 254 8.49 6.50 -4.90
N ASN A 255 7.97 5.77 -5.89
CA ASN A 255 8.62 5.51 -7.17
C ASN A 255 8.22 6.49 -8.30
N SER A 256 7.50 7.58 -7.98
CA SER A 256 7.25 8.71 -8.87
C SER A 256 7.97 9.95 -8.34
N GLU A 257 8.78 10.62 -9.17
CA GLU A 257 9.63 11.73 -8.71
C GLU A 257 8.80 12.88 -8.13
N GLY A 258 7.74 13.31 -8.82
CA GLY A 258 6.85 14.36 -8.34
C GLY A 258 6.18 13.99 -7.02
N HIS A 259 5.60 12.80 -6.94
CA HIS A 259 4.89 12.36 -5.73
C HIS A 259 5.83 12.16 -4.55
N ARG A 260 7.01 11.59 -4.80
CA ARG A 260 8.08 11.43 -3.80
C ARG A 260 8.53 12.78 -3.24
N ASN A 261 8.74 13.77 -4.11
CA ASN A 261 9.13 15.11 -3.67
C ASN A 261 8.08 15.72 -2.74
N THR A 262 6.79 15.51 -3.03
CA THR A 262 5.70 15.92 -2.12
C THR A 262 5.77 15.16 -0.78
N MET A 263 5.86 13.82 -0.81
CA MET A 263 5.89 12.98 0.40
C MET A 263 7.07 13.29 1.33
N LEU A 264 8.23 13.64 0.77
CA LEU A 264 9.48 13.89 1.51
C LEU A 264 9.79 15.38 1.71
N ASN A 265 8.87 16.28 1.35
CA ASN A 265 9.05 17.71 1.58
C ASN A 265 9.09 18.00 3.09
N ASP A 266 10.15 18.68 3.54
CA ASP A 266 10.38 19.05 4.94
C ASP A 266 9.46 20.16 5.44
N GLU A 267 8.89 20.95 4.53
CA GLU A 267 8.06 22.09 4.90
C GLU A 267 6.68 21.66 5.36
N TYR A 268 6.13 20.56 4.82
CA TYR A 268 4.83 20.04 5.24
C TYR A 268 4.87 19.51 6.67
N THR A 269 3.80 19.80 7.40
CA THR A 269 3.62 19.42 8.81
C THR A 269 2.36 18.60 9.03
N HIS A 270 1.39 18.69 8.13
CA HIS A 270 0.10 18.01 8.25
C HIS A 270 -0.21 17.20 6.99
N LEU A 271 -1.04 16.17 7.15
CA LEU A 271 -1.51 15.29 6.10
C LEU A 271 -2.97 14.91 6.35
N GLY A 272 -3.83 15.08 5.36
CA GLY A 272 -5.13 14.42 5.26
C GLY A 272 -5.09 13.36 4.16
N VAL A 273 -5.73 12.21 4.39
CA VAL A 273 -5.78 11.11 3.42
C VAL A 273 -7.22 10.72 3.16
N GLY A 274 -7.60 10.64 1.90
CA GLY A 274 -8.94 10.24 1.51
C GLY A 274 -8.93 9.06 0.56
N VAL A 275 -9.75 8.05 0.86
CA VAL A 275 -9.93 6.88 0.01
C VAL A 275 -11.40 6.69 -0.32
N ASP A 276 -11.72 6.49 -1.59
CA ASP A 276 -13.01 5.97 -2.03
C ASP A 276 -12.76 4.83 -3.01
N ASN A 277 -13.11 3.61 -2.57
CA ASN A 277 -12.76 2.38 -3.26
C ASN A 277 -11.24 2.33 -3.57
N LYS A 278 -10.86 2.34 -4.85
CA LYS A 278 -9.46 2.27 -5.29
C LYS A 278 -8.90 3.62 -5.72
N TYR A 279 -9.51 4.73 -5.29
CA TYR A 279 -9.01 6.08 -5.50
C TYR A 279 -8.44 6.60 -4.18
N TYR A 280 -7.17 7.03 -4.23
CA TYR A 280 -6.42 7.47 -3.06
C TYR A 280 -5.95 8.91 -3.28
N THR A 281 -6.13 9.75 -2.29
CA THR A 281 -5.66 11.15 -2.30
C THR A 281 -4.90 11.45 -1.00
N GLN A 282 -3.72 12.05 -1.12
CA GLN A 282 -2.97 12.62 0.00
C GLN A 282 -2.90 14.13 -0.17
N ASN A 283 -3.36 14.89 0.83
CA ASN A 283 -3.26 16.34 0.86
C ASN A 283 -2.34 16.77 2.00
N PHE A 284 -1.20 17.33 1.63
CA PHE A 284 -0.15 17.79 2.54
C PHE A 284 -0.29 19.28 2.79
N LEU A 285 -0.07 19.74 4.03
CA LEU A 285 -0.25 21.15 4.38
C LEU A 285 0.83 21.72 5.29
N VAL A 286 0.94 23.05 5.19
CA VAL A 286 1.43 23.92 6.26
C VAL A 286 0.26 24.79 6.71
N PRO A 287 -0.32 24.57 7.90
CA PRO A 287 -1.48 25.33 8.35
C PRO A 287 -1.13 26.80 8.61
N MET A 288 -2.09 27.69 8.36
CA MET A 288 -1.97 29.09 8.76
C MET A 288 -2.22 29.20 10.27
N LYS A 289 -1.30 29.85 10.99
CA LYS A 289 -1.43 30.12 12.43
C LYS A 289 -2.56 31.09 12.75
#